data_AF-A0A195BY74-F1
#
_entry.id   AF-A0A195BY74-F1
#
_cell.length_a   1.000
_cell.length_b   1.000
_cell.length_c   1.000
_cell.angle_alpha   90.00
_cell.angle_beta   90.00
_cell.angle_gamma   90.00
#
_symmetry.space_group_name_H-M   'P 1'
#
loop_
_entity.id
_entity.type
_entity.pdbx_description
1 polymer ?
#
loop_
_entity_poly.entity_id
_entity_poly.type
_entity_poly.pdbx_seq_one_letter_code
_entity_poly.pdbx_strand_id
1 'polypeptide(L)'
;MAMSIFNKNDSVLLVGEGNFSFSAALSRQNLNIELIATCYEFGTNQEAAERNVDYLRSNDICVLFDVDATKLRECPSLKSRQFDKIIFNFPHAGGKMKIERNRDLLKDFFVSSESMIKENGQILVTLCNGQGGTPMDEPRRRWDDSWKIVEMAAHGNFILTRIEPFLWQSFRDYIVTGYRSLDKQFHTAGSLTHFFTKGKLPMMHNIAPNNKIHTFKYTVDNITWKNMIKNIQDKLDIKYVKTIGGKGGDGQISFLRLWVNDRAGPDGGDGGHGGHVIFETTSNIKDLRHIDSVIRAEDGEKGYSKDCFGKNAEHNVVQVPVGTIVRDVEGKILADLSKEGMMFIAARGGAGGHGNAFFKSDTQQTPEICEYGAIGENLQYVLEIRSMAHIGLIGLPNAGKSTLLRAISRARPKIAAYPFTTLKPHIGIIQYDDYEQVTVADMPGLIEDSHKNRGLGITFLKHVERCAALVFILDVTQNKPWEILQTLKYEISQFNERLNDRPHIIVANKIDLPDAEVNLQLLRERINLPIIPISAKVGTNISTLLKEIRILYDNLKVTTSEEDTELSM
;
A
#
# COMPACT_ATOMS: atom_id res chain seq x y z
N MET A 1 34.70 6.28 -21.74
CA MET A 1 33.29 6.49 -22.14
C MET A 1 33.19 6.09 -23.60
N ALA A 2 32.36 5.10 -23.98
CA ALA A 2 32.08 4.92 -25.40
C ALA A 2 31.49 6.25 -25.91
N MET A 3 31.94 6.75 -27.06
CA MET A 3 31.56 8.02 -27.72
C MET A 3 30.06 8.08 -28.13
N SER A 4 29.19 7.38 -27.40
CA SER A 4 27.76 7.15 -27.66
C SER A 4 26.82 8.01 -26.83
N ILE A 5 27.36 8.87 -25.94
CA ILE A 5 26.53 9.71 -25.05
C ILE A 5 26.07 10.99 -25.75
N PHE A 6 26.92 11.56 -26.60
CA PHE A 6 26.68 12.82 -27.29
C PHE A 6 26.33 12.54 -28.75
N ASN A 7 25.27 13.19 -29.24
CA ASN A 7 25.00 13.26 -30.66
C ASN A 7 25.62 14.53 -31.26
N LYS A 8 25.81 14.52 -32.57
CA LYS A 8 26.27 15.69 -33.32
C LYS A 8 25.27 16.84 -33.11
N ASN A 9 25.78 18.03 -32.77
CA ASN A 9 25.03 19.25 -32.47
C ASN A 9 24.19 19.20 -31.17
N ASP A 10 24.47 18.29 -30.24
CA ASP A 10 23.86 18.36 -28.91
C ASP A 10 24.24 19.69 -28.23
N SER A 11 23.27 20.35 -27.62
CA SER A 11 23.49 21.49 -26.72
C SER A 11 23.70 20.99 -25.30
N VAL A 12 24.89 21.26 -24.74
CA VAL A 12 25.38 20.67 -23.49
C VAL A 12 25.70 21.76 -22.47
N LEU A 13 25.08 21.67 -21.30
CA LEU A 13 25.37 22.52 -20.15
C LEU A 13 26.17 21.74 -19.10
N LEU A 14 27.36 22.23 -18.78
CA LEU A 14 28.19 21.73 -17.67
C LEU A 14 28.02 22.63 -16.45
N VAL A 15 27.60 22.05 -15.34
CA VAL A 15 27.22 22.77 -14.13
C VAL A 15 28.22 22.53 -12.99
N GLY A 16 28.64 23.61 -12.35
CA GLY A 16 29.45 23.57 -11.13
C GLY A 16 30.90 23.13 -11.35
N GLU A 17 31.50 23.53 -12.47
CA GLU A 17 32.90 23.24 -12.74
C GLU A 17 33.83 24.10 -11.87
N GLY A 18 34.72 23.45 -11.10
CA GLY A 18 35.68 24.16 -10.25
C GLY A 18 36.82 24.82 -11.04
N ASN A 19 37.45 24.07 -11.95
CA ASN A 19 38.64 24.50 -12.71
C ASN A 19 38.50 24.36 -14.23
N PHE A 20 37.29 24.07 -14.72
CA PHE A 20 36.97 23.87 -16.15
C PHE A 20 37.77 22.76 -16.86
N SER A 21 38.45 21.89 -16.11
CA SER A 21 39.29 20.83 -16.70
C SER A 21 38.48 19.77 -17.45
N PHE A 22 37.23 19.50 -17.04
CA PHE A 22 36.36 18.56 -17.76
C PHE A 22 35.84 19.16 -19.07
N SER A 23 35.37 20.41 -19.07
CA SER A 23 35.08 21.14 -20.32
C SER A 23 36.25 21.14 -21.30
N ALA A 24 37.46 21.47 -20.82
CA ALA A 24 38.65 21.50 -21.67
C ALA A 24 38.98 20.12 -22.24
N ALA A 25 38.89 19.07 -21.41
CA ALA A 25 39.08 17.70 -21.86
C ALA A 25 38.03 17.24 -22.88
N LEU A 26 36.76 17.66 -22.71
CA LEU A 26 35.66 17.34 -23.63
C LEU A 26 35.82 18.06 -24.98
N SER A 27 36.20 19.35 -24.95
CA SER A 27 36.49 20.15 -26.15
C SER A 27 37.57 19.50 -27.02
N ARG A 28 38.63 18.96 -26.41
CA ARG A 28 39.74 18.29 -27.13
C ARG A 28 39.31 17.00 -27.85
N GLN A 29 38.17 16.41 -27.50
CA GLN A 29 37.64 15.22 -28.18
C GLN A 29 36.92 15.55 -29.50
N ASN A 30 36.74 16.84 -29.83
CA ASN A 30 36.17 17.31 -31.10
C ASN A 30 34.81 16.68 -31.46
N LEU A 31 33.91 16.61 -30.47
CA LEU A 31 32.62 15.91 -30.57
C LEU A 31 31.54 16.66 -31.36
N ASN A 32 31.83 17.87 -31.86
CA ASN A 32 30.90 18.74 -32.57
C ASN A 32 29.58 18.96 -31.79
N ILE A 33 29.70 19.52 -30.59
CA ILE A 33 28.62 19.84 -29.65
C ILE A 33 28.66 21.34 -29.30
N GLU A 34 27.52 21.94 -28.96
CA GLU A 34 27.48 23.30 -28.41
C GLU A 34 27.66 23.21 -26.89
N LEU A 35 28.81 23.65 -26.38
CA LEU A 35 29.15 23.53 -24.96
C LEU A 35 29.00 24.88 -24.23
N ILE A 36 28.36 24.85 -23.06
CA ILE A 36 28.37 25.94 -22.09
C ILE A 36 28.89 25.42 -20.76
N ALA A 37 29.97 26.03 -20.27
CA ALA A 37 30.60 25.68 -19.01
C ALA A 37 30.28 26.72 -17.94
N THR A 38 29.89 26.27 -16.75
CA THR A 38 29.49 27.18 -15.65
C THR A 38 30.19 26.86 -14.34
N CYS A 39 30.52 27.91 -13.59
CA CYS A 39 31.09 27.83 -12.26
C CYS A 39 30.26 28.65 -11.27
N TYR A 40 30.21 28.21 -10.01
CA TYR A 40 29.54 28.94 -8.93
C TYR A 40 30.41 30.09 -8.37
N GLU A 41 31.73 30.01 -8.48
CA GLU A 41 32.64 31.04 -7.97
C GLU A 41 32.66 32.27 -8.91
N PHE A 42 32.85 33.46 -8.34
CA PHE A 42 32.86 34.75 -9.07
C PHE A 42 34.12 34.95 -9.94
N GLY A 43 35.10 34.03 -9.85
CA GLY A 43 36.34 34.05 -10.62
C GLY A 43 37.23 32.84 -10.31
N THR A 44 38.32 32.69 -11.06
CA THR A 44 39.30 31.60 -10.89
C THR A 44 40.49 32.06 -10.04
N ASN A 45 40.70 31.48 -8.86
CA ASN A 45 41.86 31.79 -8.00
C ASN A 45 43.12 30.97 -8.33
N GLN A 46 43.13 30.25 -9.47
CA GLN A 46 44.18 29.31 -9.83
C GLN A 46 44.62 29.55 -11.29
N GLU A 47 45.94 29.67 -11.51
CA GLU A 47 46.52 29.81 -12.86
C GLU A 47 46.06 28.68 -13.80
N ALA A 48 45.89 27.46 -13.29
CA ALA A 48 45.44 26.33 -14.08
C ALA A 48 44.00 26.48 -14.58
N ALA A 49 43.12 27.10 -13.78
CA ALA A 49 41.74 27.36 -14.16
C ALA A 49 41.65 28.51 -15.17
N GLU A 50 42.46 29.57 -15.01
CA GLU A 50 42.57 30.66 -16.00
C GLU A 50 43.00 30.14 -17.37
N ARG A 51 44.05 29.30 -17.43
CA ARG A 51 44.50 28.66 -18.68
C ARG A 51 43.40 27.83 -19.35
N ASN A 52 42.58 27.12 -18.57
CA ASN A 52 41.45 26.36 -19.13
C ASN A 52 40.34 27.28 -19.64
N VAL A 53 40.04 28.39 -18.95
CA VAL A 53 39.04 29.37 -19.40
C VAL A 53 39.49 30.04 -20.70
N ASP A 54 40.75 30.45 -20.79
CA ASP A 54 41.31 31.04 -22.02
C ASP A 54 41.30 30.05 -23.18
N TYR A 55 41.63 28.77 -22.91
CA TYR A 55 41.51 27.70 -23.89
C TYR A 55 40.07 27.51 -24.36
N LEU A 56 39.09 27.48 -23.46
CA LEU A 56 37.68 27.32 -23.85
C LEU A 56 37.17 28.50 -24.68
N ARG A 57 37.46 29.74 -24.25
CA ARG A 57 37.05 30.95 -24.97
C ARG A 57 37.69 31.07 -26.34
N SER A 58 38.95 30.65 -26.49
CA SER A 58 39.62 30.62 -27.81
C SER A 58 39.07 29.54 -28.75
N ASN A 59 38.29 28.59 -28.24
CA ASN A 59 37.55 27.59 -29.01
C ASN A 59 36.04 27.93 -29.09
N ASP A 60 35.66 29.21 -28.91
CA ASP A 60 34.28 29.70 -28.98
C ASP A 60 33.29 29.04 -27.98
N ILE A 61 33.80 28.49 -26.88
CA ILE A 61 32.97 27.90 -25.81
C ILE A 61 32.57 28.97 -24.80
N CYS A 62 31.27 29.03 -24.50
CA CYS A 62 30.73 29.98 -23.54
C CYS A 62 31.06 29.56 -22.11
N VAL A 63 31.74 30.43 -21.36
CA VAL A 63 32.09 30.23 -19.94
C VAL A 63 31.37 31.26 -19.09
N LEU A 64 30.57 30.78 -18.13
CA LEU A 64 29.80 31.62 -17.20
C LEU A 64 30.28 31.42 -15.75
N PHE A 65 30.37 32.52 -15.02
CA PHE A 65 30.69 32.56 -13.59
C PHE A 65 29.45 32.93 -12.79
N ASP A 66 29.49 32.71 -11.47
CA ASP A 66 28.40 33.04 -10.54
C ASP A 66 27.06 32.36 -10.90
N VAL A 67 27.14 31.09 -11.36
CA VAL A 67 25.97 30.30 -11.72
C VAL A 67 25.63 29.33 -10.60
N ASP A 68 24.52 29.59 -9.92
CA ASP A 68 23.94 28.68 -8.93
C ASP A 68 23.14 27.55 -9.59
N ALA A 69 23.65 26.32 -9.44
CA ALA A 69 23.02 25.10 -9.92
C ALA A 69 21.59 24.90 -9.37
N THR A 70 21.29 25.41 -8.18
CA THR A 70 19.95 25.33 -7.56
C THR A 70 18.97 26.34 -8.13
N LYS A 71 19.46 27.32 -8.90
CA LYS A 71 18.68 28.45 -9.43
C LYS A 71 18.99 28.74 -10.90
N LEU A 72 19.25 27.70 -11.69
CA LEU A 72 19.60 27.84 -13.11
C LEU A 72 18.58 28.69 -13.91
N ARG A 73 17.30 28.65 -13.53
CA ARG A 73 16.21 29.44 -14.14
C ARG A 73 16.35 30.94 -13.93
N GLU A 74 17.02 31.35 -12.85
CA GLU A 74 17.21 32.76 -12.49
C GLU A 74 18.40 33.37 -13.24
N CYS A 75 19.29 32.54 -13.80
CA CYS A 75 20.46 33.00 -14.56
C CYS A 75 20.01 33.63 -15.90
N PRO A 76 20.21 34.95 -16.12
CA PRO A 76 19.71 35.63 -17.31
C PRO A 76 20.26 35.05 -18.62
N SER A 77 21.53 34.61 -18.61
CA SER A 77 22.23 34.03 -19.76
C SER A 77 21.69 32.65 -20.18
N LEU A 78 20.97 31.97 -19.29
CA LEU A 78 20.45 30.61 -19.51
C LEU A 78 18.91 30.54 -19.61
N LYS A 79 18.19 31.57 -19.16
CA LYS A 79 16.73 31.60 -18.98
C LYS A 79 15.90 31.23 -20.22
N SER A 80 16.44 31.41 -21.43
CA SER A 80 15.75 31.13 -22.69
C SER A 80 16.30 29.91 -23.46
N ARG A 81 17.28 29.19 -22.90
CA ARG A 81 17.92 28.06 -23.57
C ARG A 81 17.37 26.72 -23.08
N GLN A 82 17.28 25.76 -23.99
CA GLN A 82 17.01 24.36 -23.67
C GLN A 82 18.15 23.47 -24.16
N PHE A 83 18.57 22.54 -23.30
CA PHE A 83 19.72 21.69 -23.51
C PHE A 83 19.30 20.25 -23.83
N ASP A 84 20.09 19.59 -24.67
CA ASP A 84 20.00 18.15 -24.89
C ASP A 84 20.61 17.40 -23.71
N LYS A 85 21.69 17.94 -23.12
CA LYS A 85 22.36 17.36 -21.95
C LYS A 85 22.64 18.42 -20.89
N ILE A 86 22.34 18.11 -19.63
CA ILE A 86 22.84 18.87 -18.47
C ILE A 86 23.68 17.92 -17.62
N ILE A 87 24.93 18.28 -17.36
CA ILE A 87 25.88 17.41 -16.63
C ILE A 87 26.34 18.10 -15.36
N PHE A 88 26.20 17.41 -14.23
CA PHE A 88 26.68 17.86 -12.93
C PHE A 88 27.59 16.80 -12.31
N ASN A 89 28.90 17.02 -12.40
CA ASN A 89 29.90 16.08 -11.90
C ASN A 89 30.30 16.41 -10.46
N PHE A 90 30.20 15.42 -9.57
CA PHE A 90 30.60 15.49 -8.16
C PHE A 90 30.02 16.69 -7.36
N PRO A 91 28.69 16.92 -7.42
CA PRO A 91 28.04 18.00 -6.68
C PRO A 91 28.27 17.90 -5.18
N HIS A 92 28.50 19.01 -4.49
CA HIS A 92 28.65 19.01 -3.02
C HIS A 92 28.40 20.39 -2.39
N ALA A 93 27.73 20.44 -1.24
CA ALA A 93 27.39 21.67 -0.50
C ALA A 93 28.36 21.98 0.68
N GLY A 94 29.64 21.59 0.55
CA GLY A 94 30.67 21.87 1.57
C GLY A 94 30.74 20.86 2.73
N GLY A 95 31.11 19.62 2.39
CA GLY A 95 31.45 18.53 3.33
C GLY A 95 30.69 17.24 3.06
N LYS A 96 31.41 16.11 2.87
CA LYS A 96 30.82 14.79 2.55
C LYS A 96 29.84 14.28 3.62
N MET A 97 30.01 14.68 4.88
CA MET A 97 29.17 14.23 6.01
C MET A 97 27.86 15.03 6.17
N LYS A 98 27.64 16.11 5.39
CA LYS A 98 26.40 16.90 5.45
C LYS A 98 25.38 16.36 4.46
N ILE A 99 24.90 15.15 4.71
CA ILE A 99 24.05 14.38 3.77
C ILE A 99 22.79 15.16 3.40
N GLU A 100 22.12 15.78 4.38
CA GLU A 100 20.90 16.57 4.12
C GLU A 100 21.18 17.75 3.17
N ARG A 101 22.26 18.51 3.39
CA ARG A 101 22.62 19.61 2.49
C ARG A 101 22.97 19.17 1.07
N ASN A 102 23.58 17.99 0.93
CA ASN A 102 23.88 17.43 -0.40
C ASN A 102 22.61 16.91 -1.09
N ARG A 103 21.63 16.42 -0.32
CA ARG A 103 20.29 16.07 -0.82
C ARG A 103 19.54 17.32 -1.29
N ASP A 104 19.53 18.38 -0.47
CA ASP A 104 18.89 19.65 -0.83
C ASP A 104 19.52 20.25 -2.11
N LEU A 105 20.85 20.24 -2.22
CA LEU A 105 21.56 20.66 -3.44
C LEU A 105 21.09 19.87 -4.67
N LEU A 106 21.02 18.54 -4.58
CA LEU A 106 20.57 17.70 -5.70
C LEU A 106 19.09 17.95 -6.04
N LYS A 107 18.24 18.01 -5.02
CA LYS A 107 16.80 18.26 -5.18
C LYS A 107 16.57 19.57 -5.92
N ASP A 108 17.16 20.65 -5.41
CA ASP A 108 16.96 21.98 -5.97
C ASP A 108 17.59 22.10 -7.36
N PHE A 109 18.71 21.42 -7.62
CA PHE A 109 19.28 21.29 -8.97
C PHE A 109 18.33 20.60 -9.96
N PHE A 110 17.72 19.47 -9.59
CA PHE A 110 16.77 18.78 -10.47
C PHE A 110 15.53 19.62 -10.71
N VAL A 111 15.01 20.29 -9.67
CA VAL A 111 13.88 21.22 -9.81
C VAL A 111 14.25 22.37 -10.76
N SER A 112 15.42 22.99 -10.58
CA SER A 112 15.84 24.11 -11.44
C SER A 112 16.02 23.68 -12.90
N SER A 113 16.51 22.47 -13.14
CA SER A 113 16.84 21.94 -14.48
C SER A 113 15.63 21.49 -15.32
N GLU A 114 14.47 21.20 -14.71
CA GLU A 114 13.29 20.64 -15.39
C GLU A 114 12.81 21.45 -16.61
N SER A 115 12.83 22.79 -16.53
CA SER A 115 12.39 23.67 -17.62
C SER A 115 13.46 23.92 -18.67
N MET A 116 14.71 23.55 -18.37
CA MET A 116 15.89 23.83 -19.19
C MET A 116 16.35 22.62 -19.99
N ILE A 117 15.76 21.44 -19.76
CA ILE A 117 16.01 20.25 -20.56
C ILE A 117 14.96 20.14 -21.67
N LYS A 118 15.39 19.74 -22.87
CA LYS A 118 14.47 19.36 -23.96
C LYS A 118 13.69 18.09 -23.60
N GLU A 119 12.58 17.83 -24.29
CA GLU A 119 11.69 16.69 -24.00
C GLU A 119 12.40 15.32 -24.01
N ASN A 120 13.34 15.13 -24.93
CA ASN A 120 14.17 13.92 -25.03
C ASN A 120 15.60 14.10 -24.47
N GLY A 121 15.84 15.20 -23.75
CA GLY A 121 17.14 15.49 -23.18
C GLY A 121 17.45 14.63 -21.95
N GLN A 122 18.73 14.62 -21.56
CA GLN A 122 19.22 13.84 -20.42
C GLN A 122 19.93 14.70 -19.38
N ILE A 123 19.70 14.42 -18.11
CA ILE A 123 20.50 14.94 -17.01
C ILE A 123 21.46 13.85 -16.55
N LEU A 124 22.76 14.16 -16.49
CA LEU A 124 23.80 13.26 -16.04
C LEU A 124 24.36 13.79 -14.73
N VAL A 125 24.33 12.95 -13.69
CA VAL A 125 24.92 13.30 -12.39
C VAL A 125 25.91 12.22 -11.99
N THR A 126 27.16 12.63 -11.80
CA THR A 126 28.24 11.71 -11.40
C THR A 126 28.51 11.85 -9.90
N LEU A 127 28.46 10.75 -9.17
CA LEU A 127 28.68 10.70 -7.73
C LEU A 127 29.86 9.78 -7.38
N CYS A 128 30.54 10.05 -6.26
CA CYS A 128 31.54 9.12 -5.75
C CYS A 128 30.87 7.81 -5.29
N ASN A 129 31.65 6.74 -5.30
CA ASN A 129 31.19 5.41 -4.96
C ASN A 129 30.47 5.38 -3.58
N GLY A 130 29.30 4.76 -3.52
CA GLY A 130 28.50 4.64 -2.30
C GLY A 130 27.55 5.81 -2.02
N GLN A 131 27.63 6.92 -2.77
CA GLN A 131 26.83 8.11 -2.47
C GLN A 131 25.42 8.07 -3.08
N GLY A 132 25.20 7.39 -4.20
CA GLY A 132 23.94 7.47 -4.94
C GLY A 132 22.73 6.94 -4.18
N GLY A 133 22.93 5.91 -3.36
CA GLY A 133 21.85 5.18 -2.71
C GLY A 133 21.14 4.21 -3.66
N THR A 134 21.83 3.83 -4.75
CA THR A 134 21.33 2.91 -5.77
C THR A 134 21.87 1.49 -5.52
N PRO A 135 21.23 0.46 -6.09
CA PRO A 135 21.75 -0.92 -5.96
C PRO A 135 23.13 -1.13 -6.59
N MET A 136 23.57 -0.23 -7.47
CA MET A 136 24.88 -0.31 -8.16
C MET A 136 26.04 0.25 -7.32
N ASP A 137 25.75 0.92 -6.19
CA ASP A 137 26.77 1.46 -5.30
C ASP A 137 27.49 0.34 -4.51
N GLU A 138 28.83 0.33 -4.51
CA GLU A 138 29.65 -0.69 -3.82
C GLU A 138 30.83 -0.07 -3.05
N PRO A 139 30.80 0.07 -1.71
CA PRO A 139 29.84 -0.55 -0.80
C PRO A 139 28.52 0.21 -0.75
N ARG A 140 27.42 -0.55 -0.67
CA ARG A 140 26.09 0.00 -0.52
C ARG A 140 25.93 0.63 0.86
N ARG A 141 25.82 1.95 0.90
CA ARG A 141 25.47 2.67 2.14
C ARG A 141 24.02 2.40 2.54
N ARG A 142 23.72 2.57 3.83
CA ARG A 142 22.32 2.56 4.28
C ARG A 142 21.53 3.64 3.55
N TRP A 143 20.27 3.40 3.26
CA TRP A 143 19.43 4.33 2.50
C TRP A 143 19.36 5.73 3.16
N ASP A 144 19.27 5.78 4.49
CA ASP A 144 19.27 7.00 5.29
C ASP A 144 20.62 7.72 5.34
N ASP A 145 21.72 7.02 5.00
CA ASP A 145 23.09 7.52 4.94
C ASP A 145 23.58 7.79 3.48
N SER A 146 22.68 7.67 2.51
CA SER A 146 22.96 7.93 1.07
C SER A 146 22.44 9.28 0.61
N TRP A 147 22.80 9.73 -0.59
CA TRP A 147 22.28 10.98 -1.16
C TRP A 147 20.95 10.80 -1.89
N LYS A 148 20.44 9.55 -1.96
CA LYS A 148 19.11 9.21 -2.49
C LYS A 148 18.83 9.89 -3.84
N ILE A 149 19.77 9.80 -4.76
CA ILE A 149 19.76 10.60 -5.98
C ILE A 149 18.47 10.42 -6.81
N VAL A 150 17.91 9.21 -6.82
CA VAL A 150 16.65 8.91 -7.53
C VAL A 150 15.46 9.64 -6.91
N GLU A 151 15.41 9.75 -5.58
CA GLU A 151 14.36 10.50 -4.87
C GLU A 151 14.50 11.99 -5.12
N MET A 152 15.73 12.51 -5.10
CA MET A 152 16.00 13.93 -5.39
C MET A 152 15.66 14.29 -6.83
N ALA A 153 15.94 13.40 -7.78
CA ALA A 153 15.55 13.55 -9.18
C ALA A 153 14.03 13.57 -9.39
N ALA A 154 13.30 12.74 -8.64
CA ALA A 154 11.83 12.68 -8.74
C ALA A 154 11.16 14.01 -8.38
N HIS A 155 11.74 14.82 -7.46
CA HIS A 155 11.24 16.16 -7.16
C HIS A 155 11.26 17.11 -8.38
N GLY A 156 12.16 16.89 -9.34
CA GLY A 156 12.23 17.63 -10.60
C GLY A 156 11.54 16.93 -11.78
N ASN A 157 10.67 15.93 -11.53
CA ASN A 157 10.04 15.11 -12.55
C ASN A 157 11.04 14.34 -13.44
N PHE A 158 12.13 13.84 -12.87
CA PHE A 158 13.12 13.04 -13.59
C PHE A 158 13.08 11.56 -13.22
N ILE A 159 13.27 10.70 -14.22
CA ILE A 159 13.30 9.24 -14.07
C ILE A 159 14.71 8.75 -14.38
N LEU A 160 15.27 7.92 -13.50
CA LEU A 160 16.55 7.26 -13.73
C LEU A 160 16.38 6.21 -14.85
N THR A 161 17.20 6.30 -15.89
CA THR A 161 17.15 5.40 -17.06
C THR A 161 18.28 4.38 -17.06
N ARG A 162 19.49 4.77 -16.65
CA ARG A 162 20.65 3.89 -16.54
C ARG A 162 21.71 4.45 -15.59
N ILE A 163 22.60 3.58 -15.13
CA ILE A 163 23.77 3.92 -14.32
C ILE A 163 24.99 3.29 -15.01
N GLU A 164 26.03 4.07 -15.24
CA GLU A 164 27.27 3.60 -15.85
C GLU A 164 28.49 3.98 -15.00
N PRO A 165 29.56 3.17 -14.98
CA PRO A 165 30.82 3.55 -14.36
C PRO A 165 31.41 4.80 -15.03
N PHE A 166 31.85 5.76 -14.22
CA PHE A 166 32.52 6.96 -14.73
C PHE A 166 33.99 6.65 -15.05
N LEU A 167 34.27 6.51 -16.36
CA LEU A 167 35.60 6.20 -16.88
C LEU A 167 36.50 7.44 -16.92
N TRP A 168 36.91 7.93 -15.75
CA TRP A 168 37.78 9.11 -15.62
C TRP A 168 39.10 8.99 -16.39
N GLN A 169 39.65 7.77 -16.52
CA GLN A 169 40.88 7.47 -17.25
C GLN A 169 40.78 7.77 -18.76
N SER A 170 39.56 7.89 -19.30
CA SER A 170 39.35 8.26 -20.71
C SER A 170 39.59 9.76 -20.98
N PHE A 171 39.66 10.61 -19.95
CA PHE A 171 39.86 12.05 -20.09
C PHE A 171 41.29 12.40 -19.64
N ARG A 172 42.21 12.47 -20.61
CA ARG A 172 43.57 12.99 -20.35
C ARG A 172 43.42 14.44 -19.84
N ASP A 173 44.07 14.74 -18.71
CA ASP A 173 44.10 16.06 -18.04
C ASP A 173 42.84 16.47 -17.24
N TYR A 174 41.88 15.57 -17.01
CA TYR A 174 40.76 15.89 -16.11
C TYR A 174 41.18 15.81 -14.63
N ILE A 175 41.14 16.95 -13.93
CA ILE A 175 41.50 17.04 -12.51
C ILE A 175 40.25 17.38 -11.69
N VAL A 176 39.79 16.42 -10.88
CA VAL A 176 38.61 16.61 -10.02
C VAL A 176 39.03 17.28 -8.72
N THR A 177 38.97 18.61 -8.68
CA THR A 177 39.25 19.40 -7.47
C THR A 177 38.00 19.55 -6.60
N GLY A 178 38.15 19.38 -5.28
CA GLY A 178 37.10 19.61 -4.29
C GLY A 178 37.05 21.04 -3.77
N TYR A 179 36.02 21.30 -2.95
CA TYR A 179 35.69 22.53 -2.25
C TYR A 179 36.84 23.57 -2.11
N ARG A 180 36.57 24.79 -2.60
CA ARG A 180 37.40 26.01 -2.47
C ARG A 180 38.73 26.03 -3.21
N SER A 181 38.85 25.35 -4.34
CA SER A 181 40.13 25.38 -5.08
C SER A 181 41.32 24.91 -4.19
N LEU A 182 41.01 24.11 -3.16
CA LEU A 182 41.98 23.46 -2.29
C LEU A 182 42.24 22.10 -2.92
N ASP A 183 43.50 21.72 -3.13
CA ASP A 183 43.97 20.50 -3.81
C ASP A 183 43.56 19.15 -3.17
N LYS A 184 42.42 19.08 -2.47
CA LYS A 184 41.81 17.81 -2.09
C LYS A 184 41.05 17.25 -3.28
N GLN A 185 41.73 16.36 -3.99
CA GLN A 185 41.13 15.58 -5.08
C GLN A 185 40.03 14.65 -4.54
N PHE A 186 38.95 14.50 -5.30
CA PHE A 186 37.96 13.48 -4.99
C PHE A 186 38.51 12.08 -5.27
N HIS A 187 38.15 11.11 -4.44
CA HIS A 187 38.30 9.70 -4.80
C HIS A 187 37.29 9.37 -5.91
N THR A 188 37.76 9.38 -7.15
CA THR A 188 36.96 9.11 -8.36
C THR A 188 36.91 7.63 -8.72
N ALA A 189 37.72 6.78 -8.06
CA ALA A 189 37.69 5.33 -8.24
C ALA A 189 36.30 4.77 -7.86
N GLY A 190 35.69 4.02 -8.78
CA GLY A 190 34.36 3.44 -8.60
C GLY A 190 33.21 4.46 -8.65
N SER A 191 33.44 5.69 -9.14
CA SER A 191 32.36 6.66 -9.32
C SER A 191 31.35 6.22 -10.39
N LEU A 192 30.09 6.61 -10.20
CA LEU A 192 28.96 6.21 -11.03
C LEU A 192 28.25 7.44 -11.61
N THR A 193 27.99 7.40 -12.91
CA THR A 193 27.18 8.39 -13.63
C THR A 193 25.75 7.89 -13.77
N HIS A 194 24.82 8.68 -13.26
CA HIS A 194 23.39 8.41 -13.25
C HIS A 194 22.73 9.22 -14.37
N PHE A 195 22.00 8.55 -15.26
CA PHE A 195 21.35 9.16 -16.41
C PHE A 195 19.85 9.29 -16.16
N PHE A 196 19.34 10.51 -16.26
CA PHE A 196 17.94 10.83 -16.02
C PHE A 196 17.28 11.41 -17.26
N THR A 197 16.02 11.07 -17.50
CA THR A 197 15.18 11.69 -18.54
C THR A 197 13.96 12.32 -17.91
N LYS A 198 13.37 13.31 -18.57
CA LYS A 198 12.15 13.95 -18.11
C LYS A 198 11.00 12.93 -18.10
N GLY A 199 10.35 12.80 -16.97
CA GLY A 199 9.15 11.99 -16.81
C GLY A 199 7.97 12.66 -17.50
N LYS A 200 7.16 11.88 -18.20
CA LYS A 200 5.87 12.38 -18.69
C LYS A 200 4.95 12.59 -17.49
N LEU A 201 4.28 13.74 -17.44
CA LEU A 201 3.22 13.96 -16.46
C LEU A 201 2.19 12.83 -16.61
N PRO A 202 1.71 12.25 -15.49
CA PRO A 202 0.74 11.17 -15.55
C PRO A 202 -0.58 11.69 -16.13
N MET A 203 -0.87 11.32 -17.37
CA MET A 203 -2.19 11.49 -17.98
C MET A 203 -3.07 10.27 -17.67
N MET A 204 -4.39 10.42 -17.74
CA MET A 204 -5.36 9.38 -17.34
C MET A 204 -5.09 8.00 -18.00
N HIS A 205 -4.56 7.99 -19.23
CA HIS A 205 -4.18 6.78 -19.97
C HIS A 205 -2.82 6.17 -19.59
N ASN A 206 -1.95 6.92 -18.88
CA ASN A 206 -0.64 6.44 -18.40
C ASN A 206 -0.70 5.91 -16.96
N ILE A 207 -1.73 6.28 -16.20
CA ILE A 207 -1.99 5.79 -14.83
C ILE A 207 -2.64 4.40 -14.87
N ALA A 208 -3.44 4.13 -15.91
CA ALA A 208 -4.05 2.84 -16.17
C ALA A 208 -3.34 2.18 -17.35
N PRO A 209 -2.39 1.24 -17.14
CA PRO A 209 -1.74 0.58 -18.25
C PRO A 209 -2.78 -0.22 -19.06
N ASN A 210 -2.74 -0.10 -20.40
CA ASN A 210 -3.64 -0.85 -21.30
C ASN A 210 -3.50 -2.37 -21.14
N ASN A 211 -2.35 -2.85 -20.66
CA ASN A 211 -2.12 -4.24 -20.30
C ASN A 211 -1.92 -4.36 -18.79
N LYS A 212 -2.67 -5.26 -18.15
CA LYS A 212 -2.47 -5.62 -16.75
C LYS A 212 -1.00 -6.03 -16.53
N ILE A 213 -0.30 -5.34 -15.63
CA ILE A 213 1.06 -5.71 -15.22
C ILE A 213 0.98 -7.09 -14.56
N HIS A 214 1.57 -8.11 -15.19
CA HIS A 214 1.75 -9.43 -14.56
C HIS A 214 2.88 -9.35 -13.52
N THR A 215 2.50 -9.16 -12.25
CA THR A 215 3.38 -8.92 -11.10
C THR A 215 4.28 -10.09 -10.67
N PHE A 216 4.33 -11.20 -11.40
CA PHE A 216 4.95 -12.45 -10.94
C PHE A 216 6.40 -12.71 -11.40
N LYS A 217 7.08 -11.78 -12.10
CA LYS A 217 8.36 -12.11 -12.78
C LYS A 217 9.66 -11.47 -12.26
N TYR A 218 9.68 -10.81 -11.09
CA TYR A 218 10.93 -10.24 -10.57
C TYR A 218 11.34 -10.84 -9.22
N THR A 219 12.40 -11.65 -9.20
CA THR A 219 13.07 -12.15 -7.99
C THR A 219 14.34 -11.35 -7.75
N VAL A 220 14.46 -10.74 -6.56
CA VAL A 220 15.71 -10.14 -6.05
C VAL A 220 16.01 -10.78 -4.69
N ASP A 221 17.24 -11.27 -4.52
CA ASP A 221 17.88 -11.65 -3.25
C ASP A 221 17.18 -12.71 -2.37
N ASN A 222 16.92 -13.91 -2.89
CA ASN A 222 16.48 -15.10 -2.13
C ASN A 222 15.23 -14.94 -1.23
N ILE A 223 14.58 -13.78 -1.26
CA ILE A 223 13.28 -13.52 -0.65
C ILE A 223 12.28 -13.62 -1.79
N THR A 224 11.58 -14.74 -1.88
CA THR A 224 10.48 -14.88 -2.84
C THR A 224 9.40 -13.85 -2.51
N TRP A 225 8.73 -13.29 -3.52
CA TRP A 225 7.51 -12.50 -3.35
C TRP A 225 6.50 -13.21 -2.45
N LYS A 226 6.48 -14.55 -2.50
CA LYS A 226 5.69 -15.41 -1.62
C LYS A 226 6.02 -15.21 -0.13
N ASN A 227 7.28 -15.04 0.25
CA ASN A 227 7.71 -14.79 1.63
C ASN A 227 7.39 -13.37 2.11
N MET A 228 7.52 -12.36 1.22
CA MET A 228 7.13 -10.98 1.54
C MET A 228 5.61 -10.82 1.64
N ILE A 229 4.88 -11.42 0.69
CA ILE A 229 3.41 -11.46 0.67
C ILE A 229 2.90 -12.25 1.86
N LYS A 230 3.52 -13.36 2.27
CA LYS A 230 3.15 -14.08 3.49
C LYS A 230 3.28 -13.21 4.74
N ASN A 231 4.41 -12.50 4.89
CA ASN A 231 4.62 -11.57 6.02
C ASN A 231 3.71 -10.33 6.00
N ILE A 232 3.21 -9.92 4.83
CA ILE A 232 2.28 -8.78 4.67
C ILE A 232 0.81 -9.24 4.77
N GLN A 233 0.47 -10.43 4.25
CA GLN A 233 -0.84 -11.09 4.40
C GLN A 233 -1.10 -11.51 5.84
N ASP A 234 -0.07 -11.92 6.60
CA ASP A 234 -0.19 -12.20 8.03
C ASP A 234 -0.53 -10.95 8.88
N LYS A 235 -0.56 -9.76 8.25
CA LYS A 235 -0.92 -8.47 8.87
C LYS A 235 -2.15 -7.80 8.26
N LEU A 236 -2.83 -8.42 7.31
CA LEU A 236 -4.03 -7.86 6.66
C LEU A 236 -5.25 -8.74 6.92
N ASP A 237 -6.39 -8.11 7.17
CA ASP A 237 -7.71 -8.75 7.33
C ASP A 237 -8.26 -9.36 6.02
N ILE A 238 -7.37 -9.63 5.05
CA ILE A 238 -7.69 -10.13 3.70
C ILE A 238 -6.83 -11.37 3.40
N LYS A 239 -7.50 -12.48 3.05
CA LYS A 239 -6.86 -13.75 2.70
C LYS A 239 -7.31 -14.24 1.33
N TYR A 240 -6.35 -14.59 0.49
CA TYR A 240 -6.62 -15.26 -0.79
C TYR A 240 -6.62 -16.77 -0.55
N VAL A 241 -7.71 -17.42 -0.95
CA VAL A 241 -7.90 -18.86 -0.76
C VAL A 241 -8.32 -19.50 -2.08
N LYS A 242 -7.76 -20.68 -2.35
CA LYS A 242 -8.18 -21.55 -3.44
C LYS A 242 -8.94 -22.73 -2.84
N THR A 243 -10.19 -22.91 -3.21
CA THR A 243 -11.04 -24.01 -2.74
C THR A 243 -11.16 -25.06 -3.83
N ILE A 244 -11.01 -26.32 -3.45
CA ILE A 244 -11.09 -27.47 -4.35
C ILE A 244 -12.02 -28.50 -3.71
N GLY A 245 -13.17 -28.73 -4.34
CA GLY A 245 -14.08 -29.82 -3.97
C GLY A 245 -13.43 -31.17 -4.26
N GLY A 246 -13.80 -32.19 -3.50
CA GLY A 246 -13.32 -33.55 -3.74
C GLY A 246 -13.80 -34.07 -5.10
N LYS A 247 -13.00 -34.87 -5.78
CA LYS A 247 -13.43 -35.62 -6.95
C LYS A 247 -14.44 -36.69 -6.49
N GLY A 248 -15.47 -36.94 -7.29
CA GLY A 248 -16.29 -38.14 -7.12
C GLY A 248 -15.47 -39.40 -7.38
N GLY A 249 -15.81 -40.49 -6.70
CA GLY A 249 -15.23 -41.79 -6.96
C GLY A 249 -15.63 -42.30 -8.33
N ASP A 250 -14.73 -43.04 -8.98
CA ASP A 250 -15.03 -43.65 -10.28
C ASP A 250 -15.94 -44.87 -10.11
N GLY A 251 -16.88 -45.06 -11.03
CA GLY A 251 -17.66 -46.28 -11.12
C GLY A 251 -16.78 -47.46 -11.55
N GLN A 252 -17.14 -48.66 -11.13
CA GLN A 252 -16.37 -49.86 -11.44
C GLN A 252 -17.01 -50.66 -12.57
N ILE A 253 -16.18 -51.22 -13.46
CA ILE A 253 -16.60 -52.31 -14.34
C ILE A 253 -16.25 -53.62 -13.64
N SER A 254 -17.28 -54.39 -13.30
CA SER A 254 -17.11 -55.72 -12.75
C SER A 254 -18.22 -56.64 -13.25
N PHE A 255 -17.91 -57.94 -13.31
CA PHE A 255 -18.90 -58.96 -13.58
C PHE A 255 -18.85 -60.03 -12.50
N LEU A 256 -20.03 -60.43 -12.02
CA LEU A 256 -20.15 -61.46 -11.01
C LEU A 256 -19.65 -62.79 -11.60
N ARG A 257 -18.69 -63.40 -10.91
CA ARG A 257 -18.18 -64.74 -11.26
C ARG A 257 -18.79 -65.79 -10.35
N LEU A 258 -19.52 -66.72 -10.95
CA LEU A 258 -20.03 -67.92 -10.28
C LEU A 258 -19.25 -69.13 -10.80
N TRP A 259 -19.18 -70.19 -9.99
CA TRP A 259 -18.45 -71.42 -10.32
C TRP A 259 -18.88 -72.07 -11.65
N VAL A 260 -20.09 -71.78 -12.14
CA VAL A 260 -20.66 -72.31 -13.38
C VAL A 260 -20.73 -71.27 -14.52
N ASN A 261 -20.50 -69.99 -14.22
CA ASN A 261 -20.62 -68.90 -15.18
C ASN A 261 -19.67 -67.74 -14.83
N ASP A 262 -18.71 -67.51 -15.72
CA ASP A 262 -17.69 -66.46 -15.58
C ASP A 262 -18.24 -65.03 -15.74
N ARG A 263 -19.46 -64.86 -16.27
CA ARG A 263 -20.12 -63.56 -16.44
C ARG A 263 -21.61 -63.67 -16.08
N ALA A 264 -21.89 -63.80 -14.79
CA ALA A 264 -23.25 -63.96 -14.26
C ALA A 264 -24.08 -62.66 -14.21
N GLY A 265 -23.54 -61.55 -14.72
CA GLY A 265 -24.16 -60.23 -14.77
C GLY A 265 -23.17 -59.14 -14.34
N PRO A 266 -23.43 -57.86 -14.67
CA PRO A 266 -22.63 -56.75 -14.18
C PRO A 266 -22.84 -56.59 -12.67
N ASP A 267 -21.75 -56.43 -11.90
CA ASP A 267 -21.77 -56.26 -10.44
C ASP A 267 -20.83 -55.14 -9.97
N GLY A 268 -20.50 -54.20 -10.87
CA GLY A 268 -19.68 -53.04 -10.54
C GLY A 268 -20.53 -51.96 -9.87
N GLY A 269 -20.14 -51.59 -8.65
CA GLY A 269 -20.76 -50.51 -7.90
C GLY A 269 -20.40 -49.12 -8.41
N ASP A 270 -21.25 -48.15 -8.05
CA ASP A 270 -21.05 -46.72 -8.24
C ASP A 270 -19.99 -46.16 -7.28
N GLY A 271 -19.30 -45.11 -7.70
CA GLY A 271 -18.41 -44.35 -6.83
C GLY A 271 -19.17 -43.43 -5.87
N GLY A 272 -18.55 -43.11 -4.74
CA GLY A 272 -19.06 -42.16 -3.76
C GLY A 272 -18.91 -40.71 -4.20
N HIS A 273 -19.71 -39.81 -3.63
CA HIS A 273 -19.60 -38.37 -3.88
C HIS A 273 -18.36 -37.77 -3.20
N GLY A 274 -17.74 -36.81 -3.87
CA GLY A 274 -16.65 -36.02 -3.31
C GLY A 274 -17.17 -34.99 -2.29
N GLY A 275 -16.32 -34.62 -1.33
CA GLY A 275 -16.66 -33.70 -0.26
C GLY A 275 -16.80 -32.25 -0.75
N HIS A 276 -17.62 -31.47 -0.05
CA HIS A 276 -17.74 -30.02 -0.24
C HIS A 276 -16.69 -29.27 0.58
N VAL A 277 -16.27 -28.10 0.09
CA VAL A 277 -15.58 -27.10 0.91
C VAL A 277 -16.61 -26.06 1.35
N ILE A 278 -16.75 -25.87 2.66
CA ILE A 278 -17.77 -25.00 3.26
C ILE A 278 -17.07 -24.00 4.17
N PHE A 279 -17.40 -22.71 4.04
CA PHE A 279 -17.05 -21.71 5.04
C PHE A 279 -18.18 -21.58 6.04
N GLU A 280 -17.88 -21.74 7.33
CA GLU A 280 -18.85 -21.60 8.42
C GLU A 280 -18.40 -20.48 9.36
N THR A 281 -19.30 -19.59 9.76
CA THR A 281 -18.96 -18.50 10.69
C THR A 281 -18.99 -18.93 12.15
N THR A 282 -17.98 -18.51 12.90
CA THR A 282 -17.93 -18.68 14.35
C THR A 282 -17.43 -17.41 15.05
N SER A 283 -17.96 -17.15 16.24
CA SER A 283 -17.49 -16.08 17.14
C SER A 283 -16.15 -16.40 17.81
N ASN A 284 -15.74 -17.67 17.83
CA ASN A 284 -14.52 -18.13 18.48
C ASN A 284 -13.23 -17.68 17.75
N ILE A 285 -13.32 -17.36 16.46
CA ILE A 285 -12.19 -17.00 15.62
C ILE A 285 -12.30 -15.53 15.23
N LYS A 286 -11.23 -14.77 15.46
CA LYS A 286 -11.19 -13.30 15.27
C LYS A 286 -10.44 -12.85 14.02
N ASP A 287 -9.69 -13.75 13.37
CA ASP A 287 -8.86 -13.43 12.20
C ASP A 287 -8.83 -14.59 11.19
N LEU A 288 -8.29 -14.35 9.99
CA LEU A 288 -8.22 -15.34 8.89
C LEU A 288 -6.86 -16.06 8.80
N ARG A 289 -6.00 -15.99 9.83
CA ARG A 289 -4.60 -16.45 9.71
C ARG A 289 -4.47 -17.98 9.72
N HIS A 290 -5.33 -18.66 10.46
CA HIS A 290 -5.36 -20.13 10.55
C HIS A 290 -5.81 -20.79 9.25
N ILE A 291 -6.39 -20.02 8.32
CA ILE A 291 -6.89 -20.55 7.05
C ILE A 291 -5.73 -20.74 6.07
N ASP A 292 -5.62 -21.96 5.55
CA ASP A 292 -4.66 -22.29 4.50
C ASP A 292 -5.01 -21.62 3.16
N SER A 293 -3.99 -21.29 2.38
CA SER A 293 -4.18 -20.70 1.04
C SER A 293 -4.81 -21.67 0.04
N VAL A 294 -4.77 -22.97 0.30
CA VAL A 294 -5.40 -24.00 -0.53
C VAL A 294 -6.18 -24.92 0.39
N ILE A 295 -7.48 -24.99 0.18
CA ILE A 295 -8.41 -25.77 1.00
C ILE A 295 -9.00 -26.84 0.09
N ARG A 296 -8.87 -28.11 0.49
CA ARG A 296 -9.32 -29.25 -0.29
C ARG A 296 -10.28 -30.09 0.53
N ALA A 297 -11.38 -30.53 -0.08
CA ALA A 297 -12.22 -31.57 0.50
C ALA A 297 -11.73 -32.96 0.06
N GLU A 298 -12.15 -34.00 0.78
CA GLU A 298 -11.78 -35.38 0.48
C GLU A 298 -12.47 -35.91 -0.77
N ASP A 299 -11.79 -36.80 -1.50
CA ASP A 299 -12.33 -37.45 -2.69
C ASP A 299 -13.26 -38.61 -2.31
N GLY A 300 -14.32 -38.81 -3.08
CA GLY A 300 -15.21 -39.95 -2.93
C GLY A 300 -14.49 -41.26 -3.27
N GLU A 301 -14.85 -42.33 -2.57
CA GLU A 301 -14.25 -43.64 -2.81
C GLU A 301 -14.78 -44.24 -4.12
N LYS A 302 -13.95 -44.98 -4.86
CA LYS A 302 -14.40 -45.67 -6.06
C LYS A 302 -15.40 -46.79 -5.74
N GLY A 303 -16.19 -47.17 -6.74
CA GLY A 303 -16.98 -48.38 -6.68
C GLY A 303 -16.11 -49.65 -6.62
N TYR A 304 -16.69 -50.73 -6.11
CA TYR A 304 -16.06 -52.04 -6.03
C TYR A 304 -16.94 -53.11 -6.69
N SER A 305 -16.40 -54.32 -6.82
CA SER A 305 -17.17 -55.48 -7.28
C SER A 305 -18.22 -55.90 -6.25
N LYS A 306 -19.14 -56.78 -6.66
CA LYS A 306 -20.25 -57.31 -5.83
C LYS A 306 -21.24 -56.23 -5.38
N ASP A 307 -21.58 -55.32 -6.29
CA ASP A 307 -22.54 -54.22 -6.05
C ASP A 307 -22.15 -53.33 -4.86
N CYS A 308 -20.85 -53.22 -4.59
CA CYS A 308 -20.33 -52.47 -3.46
C CYS A 308 -20.06 -51.02 -3.87
N PHE A 309 -20.88 -50.11 -3.37
CA PHE A 309 -20.78 -48.67 -3.61
C PHE A 309 -19.63 -48.04 -2.82
N GLY A 310 -18.97 -47.05 -3.44
CA GLY A 310 -17.94 -46.26 -2.77
C GLY A 310 -18.53 -45.36 -1.68
N LYS A 311 -17.80 -45.18 -0.57
CA LYS A 311 -18.19 -44.26 0.50
C LYS A 311 -18.14 -42.80 0.03
N ASN A 312 -19.15 -42.02 0.44
CA ASN A 312 -19.13 -40.57 0.29
C ASN A 312 -18.07 -39.93 1.18
N ALA A 313 -17.39 -38.93 0.64
CA ALA A 313 -16.36 -38.19 1.36
C ALA A 313 -16.93 -37.19 2.37
N GLU A 314 -16.17 -36.98 3.45
CA GLU A 314 -16.51 -35.97 4.46
C GLU A 314 -16.28 -34.56 3.91
N HIS A 315 -17.12 -33.61 4.32
CA HIS A 315 -16.99 -32.22 3.90
C HIS A 315 -15.90 -31.52 4.72
N ASN A 316 -15.13 -30.65 4.06
CA ASN A 316 -14.16 -29.79 4.73
C ASN A 316 -14.85 -28.47 5.12
N VAL A 317 -15.21 -28.37 6.40
CA VAL A 317 -15.80 -27.17 6.99
C VAL A 317 -14.70 -26.31 7.59
N VAL A 318 -14.47 -25.14 6.99
CA VAL A 318 -13.48 -24.17 7.42
C VAL A 318 -14.15 -23.03 8.17
N GLN A 319 -13.79 -22.89 9.44
CA GLN A 319 -14.31 -21.86 10.32
C GLN A 319 -13.73 -20.48 9.96
N VAL A 320 -14.59 -19.48 9.77
CA VAL A 320 -14.25 -18.08 9.46
C VAL A 320 -14.86 -17.13 10.51
N PRO A 321 -14.27 -15.95 10.76
CA PRO A 321 -14.85 -14.96 11.66
C PRO A 321 -16.19 -14.42 11.16
N VAL A 322 -17.06 -14.04 12.10
CA VAL A 322 -18.28 -13.28 11.81
C VAL A 322 -17.92 -11.94 11.14
N GLY A 323 -18.65 -11.55 10.10
CA GLY A 323 -18.37 -10.36 9.28
C GLY A 323 -17.38 -10.63 8.15
N THR A 324 -17.12 -11.89 7.79
CA THR A 324 -16.28 -12.25 6.63
C THR A 324 -17.08 -12.09 5.34
N ILE A 325 -16.54 -11.31 4.40
CA ILE A 325 -17.03 -11.19 3.03
C ILE A 325 -16.25 -12.13 2.13
N VAL A 326 -16.99 -12.90 1.35
CA VAL A 326 -16.44 -13.75 0.30
C VAL A 326 -16.58 -13.02 -1.03
N ARG A 327 -15.47 -12.73 -1.68
CA ARG A 327 -15.41 -12.14 -3.03
C ARG A 327 -14.79 -13.10 -4.03
N ASP A 328 -15.23 -13.00 -5.27
CA ASP A 328 -14.56 -13.63 -6.41
C ASP A 328 -13.25 -12.89 -6.77
N VAL A 329 -12.41 -13.50 -7.62
CA VAL A 329 -11.18 -12.90 -8.16
C VAL A 329 -11.42 -11.61 -8.94
N GLU A 330 -12.64 -11.42 -9.45
CA GLU A 330 -13.08 -10.19 -10.12
C GLU A 330 -13.55 -9.10 -9.15
N GLY A 331 -13.59 -9.38 -7.84
CA GLY A 331 -13.96 -8.44 -6.78
C GLY A 331 -15.47 -8.37 -6.47
N LYS A 332 -16.30 -9.14 -7.20
CA LYS A 332 -17.74 -9.27 -6.95
C LYS A 332 -17.97 -9.95 -5.60
N ILE A 333 -18.85 -9.38 -4.79
CA ILE A 333 -19.29 -9.98 -3.51
C ILE A 333 -20.20 -11.16 -3.84
N LEU A 334 -19.85 -12.34 -3.35
CA LEU A 334 -20.63 -13.57 -3.50
C LEU A 334 -21.44 -13.88 -2.26
N ALA A 335 -20.88 -13.60 -1.08
CA ALA A 335 -21.56 -13.78 0.20
C ALA A 335 -21.01 -12.81 1.25
N ASP A 336 -21.90 -12.41 2.16
CA ASP A 336 -21.58 -11.65 3.38
C ASP A 336 -21.97 -12.52 4.57
N LEU A 337 -20.99 -13.00 5.33
CA LEU A 337 -21.19 -13.94 6.42
C LEU A 337 -21.28 -13.18 7.74
N SER A 338 -22.41 -12.50 7.94
CA SER A 338 -22.61 -11.52 9.00
C SER A 338 -23.11 -12.09 10.32
N LYS A 339 -23.66 -13.31 10.34
CA LYS A 339 -24.18 -13.97 11.55
C LYS A 339 -23.38 -15.22 11.88
N GLU A 340 -23.41 -15.66 13.13
CA GLU A 340 -22.81 -16.92 13.56
C GLU A 340 -23.57 -18.13 13.00
N GLY A 341 -22.85 -19.19 12.62
CA GLY A 341 -23.42 -20.41 12.03
C GLY A 341 -23.86 -20.29 10.56
N MET A 342 -23.60 -19.16 9.90
CA MET A 342 -23.82 -19.02 8.47
C MET A 342 -22.83 -19.88 7.69
N MET A 343 -23.36 -20.62 6.72
CA MET A 343 -22.57 -21.49 5.86
C MET A 343 -22.58 -21.00 4.41
N PHE A 344 -21.42 -21.06 3.77
CA PHE A 344 -21.25 -20.80 2.35
C PHE A 344 -20.49 -21.95 1.70
N ILE A 345 -21.11 -22.60 0.70
CA ILE A 345 -20.48 -23.66 -0.07
C ILE A 345 -19.50 -23.00 -1.05
N ALA A 346 -18.22 -23.11 -0.74
CA ALA A 346 -17.13 -22.49 -1.48
C ALA A 346 -16.60 -23.38 -2.62
N ALA A 347 -16.78 -24.70 -2.54
CA ALA A 347 -16.59 -25.56 -3.70
C ALA A 347 -17.44 -26.82 -3.55
N ARG A 348 -18.24 -27.11 -4.58
CA ARG A 348 -18.99 -28.37 -4.66
C ARG A 348 -18.06 -29.53 -5.00
N GLY A 349 -18.33 -30.68 -4.39
CA GLY A 349 -17.64 -31.92 -4.67
C GLY A 349 -18.26 -32.56 -5.89
N GLY A 350 -17.49 -33.37 -6.59
CA GLY A 350 -17.93 -34.08 -7.77
C GLY A 350 -18.92 -35.19 -7.44
N ALA A 351 -19.89 -35.40 -8.33
CA ALA A 351 -20.76 -36.57 -8.27
C ALA A 351 -19.95 -37.87 -8.49
N GLY A 352 -20.30 -38.93 -7.76
CA GLY A 352 -19.74 -40.26 -7.99
C GLY A 352 -20.16 -40.80 -9.36
N GLY A 353 -19.26 -41.53 -10.01
CA GLY A 353 -19.52 -42.13 -11.31
C GLY A 353 -20.32 -43.42 -11.18
N HIS A 354 -21.28 -43.62 -12.08
CA HIS A 354 -22.05 -44.85 -12.13
C HIS A 354 -21.21 -46.06 -12.58
N GLY A 355 -21.37 -47.19 -11.89
CA GLY A 355 -20.77 -48.47 -12.24
C GLY A 355 -21.45 -49.10 -13.46
N ASN A 356 -20.90 -50.22 -13.94
CA ASN A 356 -21.47 -50.86 -15.12
C ASN A 356 -22.88 -51.44 -14.89
N ALA A 357 -23.24 -51.77 -13.64
CA ALA A 357 -24.58 -52.23 -13.29
C ALA A 357 -25.68 -51.20 -13.65
N PHE A 358 -25.38 -49.90 -13.54
CA PHE A 358 -26.31 -48.81 -13.87
C PHE A 358 -26.68 -48.76 -15.36
N PHE A 359 -25.75 -49.13 -16.25
CA PHE A 359 -25.94 -49.08 -17.71
C PHE A 359 -26.62 -50.32 -18.28
N LYS A 360 -27.09 -51.23 -17.42
CA LYS A 360 -27.79 -52.44 -17.85
C LYS A 360 -29.16 -52.06 -18.43
N SER A 361 -29.43 -52.52 -19.65
CA SER A 361 -30.73 -52.33 -20.31
C SER A 361 -31.20 -53.62 -20.96
N ASP A 362 -32.47 -53.68 -21.36
CA ASP A 362 -33.04 -54.85 -22.06
C ASP A 362 -32.24 -55.22 -23.32
N THR A 363 -31.63 -54.23 -23.97
CA THR A 363 -30.80 -54.40 -25.18
C THR A 363 -29.31 -54.64 -24.88
N GLN A 364 -28.80 -54.19 -23.73
CA GLN A 364 -27.40 -54.37 -23.32
C GLN A 364 -27.32 -54.96 -21.90
N GLN A 365 -27.22 -56.28 -21.83
CA GLN A 365 -27.19 -57.03 -20.56
C GLN A 365 -25.81 -57.10 -19.91
N THR A 366 -24.73 -56.86 -20.67
CA THR A 366 -23.34 -56.90 -20.19
C THR A 366 -22.58 -55.63 -20.56
N PRO A 367 -22.99 -54.47 -20.04
CA PRO A 367 -22.28 -53.21 -20.28
C PRO A 367 -20.83 -53.31 -19.78
N GLU A 368 -19.90 -52.96 -20.65
CA GLU A 368 -18.46 -52.80 -20.37
C GLU A 368 -18.09 -51.32 -20.25
N ILE A 369 -19.06 -50.51 -19.83
CA ILE A 369 -18.91 -49.06 -19.64
C ILE A 369 -19.17 -48.71 -18.18
N CYS A 370 -18.45 -47.72 -17.68
CA CYS A 370 -18.72 -47.06 -16.41
C CYS A 370 -18.43 -45.56 -16.57
N GLU A 371 -18.95 -44.76 -15.64
CA GLU A 371 -18.65 -43.33 -15.58
C GLU A 371 -17.48 -43.06 -14.64
N TYR A 372 -16.64 -42.11 -15.06
CA TYR A 372 -15.69 -41.50 -14.16
C TYR A 372 -16.41 -40.58 -13.18
N GLY A 373 -15.93 -40.51 -11.95
CA GLY A 373 -16.42 -39.55 -10.98
C GLY A 373 -16.13 -38.13 -11.45
N ALA A 374 -17.10 -37.25 -11.27
CA ALA A 374 -16.99 -35.86 -11.71
C ALA A 374 -15.88 -35.15 -10.92
N ILE A 375 -15.25 -34.18 -11.56
CA ILE A 375 -14.23 -33.36 -10.92
C ILE A 375 -14.94 -32.33 -10.03
N GLY A 376 -14.47 -32.18 -8.80
CA GLY A 376 -14.97 -31.14 -7.90
C GLY A 376 -14.66 -29.73 -8.41
N GLU A 377 -15.44 -28.76 -7.96
CA GLU A 377 -15.23 -27.36 -8.32
C GLU A 377 -13.88 -26.87 -7.82
N ASN A 378 -13.26 -25.98 -8.60
CA ASN A 378 -11.96 -25.40 -8.30
C ASN A 378 -12.06 -23.89 -8.48
N LEU A 379 -12.30 -23.21 -7.37
CA LEU A 379 -12.63 -21.78 -7.33
C LEU A 379 -11.59 -21.03 -6.48
N GLN A 380 -11.52 -19.72 -6.68
CA GLN A 380 -10.63 -18.84 -5.95
C GLN A 380 -11.42 -17.70 -5.36
N TYR A 381 -11.17 -17.41 -4.08
CA TYR A 381 -11.84 -16.34 -3.37
C TYR A 381 -10.86 -15.43 -2.67
N VAL A 382 -11.34 -14.22 -2.44
CA VAL A 382 -10.75 -13.26 -1.52
C VAL A 382 -11.70 -13.16 -0.33
N LEU A 383 -11.24 -13.66 0.82
CA LEU A 383 -11.90 -13.48 2.10
C LEU A 383 -11.44 -12.16 2.69
N GLU A 384 -12.37 -11.29 3.04
CA GLU A 384 -12.11 -10.00 3.67
C GLU A 384 -12.97 -9.90 4.93
N ILE A 385 -12.36 -9.72 6.10
CA ILE A 385 -13.14 -9.40 7.29
C ILE A 385 -13.55 -7.92 7.18
N ARG A 386 -14.85 -7.64 7.17
CA ARG A 386 -15.34 -6.31 7.48
C ARG A 386 -15.15 -6.07 8.97
N SER A 387 -14.01 -5.52 9.34
CA SER A 387 -13.89 -4.86 10.64
C SER A 387 -13.35 -3.45 10.45
N MET A 388 -14.13 -2.46 10.88
CA MET A 388 -13.51 -1.38 11.65
C MET A 388 -14.32 -1.17 12.93
N ALA A 389 -13.61 -0.61 13.91
CA ALA A 389 -13.96 -0.50 15.32
C ALA A 389 -15.46 -0.41 15.62
N HIS A 390 -15.89 -1.10 16.69
CA HIS A 390 -17.28 -1.01 17.17
C HIS A 390 -17.70 0.45 17.40
N ILE A 391 -16.77 1.31 17.82
CA ILE A 391 -17.03 2.70 18.18
C ILE A 391 -16.04 3.66 17.52
N GLY A 392 -16.55 4.72 16.90
CA GLY A 392 -15.76 5.80 16.30
C GLY A 392 -15.77 7.08 17.14
N LEU A 393 -14.59 7.60 17.49
CA LEU A 393 -14.46 8.88 18.20
C LEU A 393 -14.46 10.04 17.18
N ILE A 394 -15.41 10.98 17.32
CA ILE A 394 -15.59 12.13 16.42
C ILE A 394 -15.45 13.43 17.20
N GLY A 395 -14.81 14.42 16.59
CA GLY A 395 -14.67 15.76 17.17
C GLY A 395 -13.66 16.60 16.42
N LEU A 396 -13.60 17.90 16.71
CA LEU A 396 -12.63 18.83 16.10
C LEU A 396 -11.18 18.43 16.41
N PRO A 397 -10.20 18.92 15.61
CA PRO A 397 -8.79 18.90 16.01
C PRO A 397 -8.63 19.43 17.44
N ASN A 398 -7.78 18.78 18.24
CA ASN A 398 -7.51 19.15 19.64
C ASN A 398 -8.66 18.98 20.65
N ALA A 399 -9.80 18.38 20.27
CA ALA A 399 -10.86 18.01 21.22
C ALA A 399 -10.44 16.96 22.27
N GLY A 400 -9.25 16.37 22.11
CA GLY A 400 -8.68 15.38 23.04
C GLY A 400 -8.99 13.92 22.70
N LYS A 401 -9.39 13.62 21.45
CA LYS A 401 -9.73 12.27 20.97
C LYS A 401 -8.60 11.25 21.18
N SER A 402 -7.39 11.53 20.69
CA SER A 402 -6.24 10.63 20.85
C SER A 402 -5.80 10.50 22.31
N THR A 403 -6.01 11.54 23.12
CA THR A 403 -5.76 11.50 24.58
C THR A 403 -6.75 10.57 25.26
N LEU A 404 -8.04 10.68 24.92
CA LEU A 404 -9.09 9.80 25.42
C LEU A 404 -8.85 8.35 25.00
N LEU A 405 -8.51 8.11 23.74
CA LEU A 405 -8.21 6.76 23.23
C LEU A 405 -7.07 6.10 24.02
N ARG A 406 -6.03 6.87 24.38
CA ARG A 406 -4.93 6.38 25.21
C ARG A 406 -5.36 6.11 26.65
N ALA A 407 -6.26 6.92 27.19
CA ALA A 407 -6.74 6.77 28.56
C ALA A 407 -7.67 5.56 28.73
N ILE A 408 -8.50 5.24 27.73
CA ILE A 408 -9.45 4.12 27.77
C ILE A 408 -8.84 2.79 27.30
N SER A 409 -7.74 2.83 26.55
CA SER A 409 -7.10 1.63 26.00
C SER A 409 -6.04 1.09 26.95
N ARG A 410 -6.22 -0.15 27.45
CA ARG A 410 -5.20 -0.84 28.29
C ARG A 410 -3.90 -1.13 27.51
N ALA A 411 -3.98 -1.23 26.18
CA ALA A 411 -2.83 -1.37 25.28
C ALA A 411 -2.45 -0.03 24.63
N ARG A 412 -1.16 0.19 24.32
CA ARG A 412 -0.74 1.35 23.51
C ARG A 412 -1.50 1.34 22.19
N PRO A 413 -2.23 2.43 21.83
CA PRO A 413 -2.99 2.48 20.60
C PRO A 413 -2.11 2.18 19.40
N LYS A 414 -2.51 1.20 18.59
CA LYS A 414 -1.75 0.79 17.40
C LYS A 414 -2.19 1.64 16.21
N ILE A 415 -1.22 2.02 15.39
CA ILE A 415 -1.49 2.67 14.11
C ILE A 415 -1.90 1.57 13.14
N ALA A 416 -3.16 1.57 12.70
CA ALA A 416 -3.65 0.62 11.72
C ALA A 416 -3.43 1.19 10.32
N ALA A 417 -2.72 0.45 9.47
CA ALA A 417 -2.50 0.82 8.07
C ALA A 417 -3.53 0.08 7.22
N TYR A 418 -4.59 0.78 6.86
CA TYR A 418 -5.66 0.23 6.04
C TYR A 418 -5.44 0.62 4.56
N PRO A 419 -5.67 -0.30 3.61
CA PRO A 419 -5.30 -0.13 2.20
C PRO A 419 -6.04 0.99 1.45
N PHE A 420 -6.96 1.71 2.10
CA PHE A 420 -7.79 2.75 1.48
C PHE A 420 -7.76 4.08 2.23
N THR A 421 -6.76 4.29 3.10
CA THR A 421 -6.76 5.41 4.05
C THR A 421 -5.52 6.27 3.85
N THR A 422 -5.70 7.53 3.49
CA THR A 422 -4.60 8.51 3.43
C THR A 422 -4.10 8.91 4.82
N LEU A 423 -4.96 8.81 5.84
CA LEU A 423 -4.65 9.03 7.25
C LEU A 423 -4.86 7.73 8.03
N LYS A 424 -3.83 7.27 8.75
CA LYS A 424 -3.89 6.04 9.54
C LYS A 424 -4.64 6.29 10.85
N PRO A 425 -5.83 5.71 11.08
CA PRO A 425 -6.54 5.88 12.33
C PRO A 425 -5.79 5.17 13.47
N HIS A 426 -5.88 5.73 14.67
CA HIS A 426 -5.40 5.06 15.88
C HIS A 426 -6.50 4.16 16.42
N ILE A 427 -6.17 2.91 16.73
CA ILE A 427 -7.12 1.95 17.30
C ILE A 427 -6.70 1.60 18.71
N GLY A 428 -7.64 1.73 19.62
CA GLY A 428 -7.57 1.30 21.01
C GLY A 428 -8.50 0.13 21.27
N ILE A 429 -8.17 -0.66 22.29
CA ILE A 429 -9.00 -1.79 22.74
C ILE A 429 -9.35 -1.54 24.19
N ILE A 430 -10.64 -1.43 24.47
CA ILE A 430 -11.19 -1.44 25.82
C ILE A 430 -11.40 -2.90 26.21
N GLN A 431 -10.86 -3.29 27.36
CA GLN A 431 -11.09 -4.62 27.93
C GLN A 431 -11.96 -4.46 29.16
N TYR A 432 -13.08 -5.17 29.18
CA TYR A 432 -13.96 -5.27 30.33
C TYR A 432 -13.60 -6.49 31.19
N ASP A 433 -14.11 -6.53 32.41
CA ASP A 433 -13.76 -7.55 33.40
C ASP A 433 -14.40 -8.92 33.09
N ASP A 434 -15.42 -8.94 32.24
CA ASP A 434 -16.05 -10.12 31.65
C ASP A 434 -15.28 -10.65 30.41
N TYR A 435 -14.05 -10.19 30.19
CA TYR A 435 -13.16 -10.53 29.06
C TYR A 435 -13.61 -10.06 27.68
N GLU A 436 -14.73 -9.35 27.59
CA GLU A 436 -15.19 -8.75 26.35
C GLU A 436 -14.30 -7.57 25.94
N GLN A 437 -14.14 -7.44 24.62
CA GLN A 437 -13.22 -6.46 24.03
C GLN A 437 -13.96 -5.56 23.06
N VAL A 438 -13.98 -4.27 23.37
CA VAL A 438 -14.59 -3.27 22.50
C VAL A 438 -13.47 -2.49 21.79
N THR A 439 -13.49 -2.55 20.46
CA THR A 439 -12.56 -1.81 19.61
C THR A 439 -13.07 -0.37 19.43
N VAL A 440 -12.18 0.59 19.64
CA VAL A 440 -12.47 2.02 19.50
C VAL A 440 -11.45 2.63 18.55
N ALA A 441 -11.91 3.41 17.57
CA ALA A 441 -11.04 4.08 16.62
C ALA A 441 -11.11 5.61 16.77
N ASP A 442 -9.95 6.24 16.83
CA ASP A 442 -9.79 7.70 16.74
C ASP A 442 -9.87 8.11 15.27
N MET A 443 -10.95 8.81 14.93
CA MET A 443 -11.13 9.38 13.60
C MET A 443 -10.34 10.70 13.52
N PRO A 444 -9.50 10.91 12.49
CA PRO A 444 -8.91 12.22 12.21
C PRO A 444 -9.91 13.38 12.38
N GLY A 445 -9.49 14.51 12.95
CA GLY A 445 -10.42 15.60 13.26
C GLY A 445 -11.12 16.13 12.00
N LEU A 446 -12.45 16.24 12.07
CA LEU A 446 -13.25 16.97 11.09
C LEU A 446 -12.80 18.44 11.11
N ILE A 447 -12.28 18.91 9.99
CA ILE A 447 -11.98 20.34 9.77
C ILE A 447 -13.20 20.91 9.04
N GLU A 448 -13.58 22.15 9.38
CA GLU A 448 -14.63 22.89 8.66
C GLU A 448 -14.43 22.80 7.14
N ASP A 449 -15.50 22.56 6.40
CA ASP A 449 -15.52 22.39 4.94
C ASP A 449 -14.81 21.11 4.41
N SER A 450 -14.60 20.10 5.25
CA SER A 450 -14.03 18.80 4.82
C SER A 450 -14.81 18.12 3.68
N HIS A 451 -16.11 18.37 3.56
CA HIS A 451 -16.98 17.90 2.48
C HIS A 451 -16.71 18.57 1.11
N LYS A 452 -16.14 19.79 1.08
CA LYS A 452 -15.81 20.55 -0.16
C LYS A 452 -14.42 20.22 -0.72
N ASN A 453 -13.53 19.63 0.09
CA ASN A 453 -12.17 19.31 -0.33
C ASN A 453 -12.11 17.98 -1.12
N ARG A 454 -12.05 18.11 -2.45
CA ARG A 454 -11.94 17.04 -3.46
C ARG A 454 -10.86 15.99 -3.10
N GLY A 455 -11.25 14.91 -2.41
CA GLY A 455 -10.49 13.65 -2.30
C GLY A 455 -10.18 13.15 -0.88
N LEU A 456 -9.97 14.05 0.10
CA LEU A 456 -9.56 13.66 1.46
C LEU A 456 -10.75 13.44 2.41
N GLY A 457 -11.79 14.27 2.33
CA GLY A 457 -12.96 14.20 3.23
C GLY A 457 -13.86 12.98 3.00
N ILE A 458 -14.15 12.65 1.73
CA ILE A 458 -14.97 11.49 1.35
C ILE A 458 -14.32 10.18 1.81
N THR A 459 -13.00 10.08 1.69
CA THR A 459 -12.25 8.89 2.11
C THR A 459 -12.27 8.76 3.63
N PHE A 460 -12.18 9.88 4.37
CA PHE A 460 -12.30 9.93 5.83
C PHE A 460 -13.68 9.45 6.33
N LEU A 461 -14.77 9.98 5.76
CA LEU A 461 -16.13 9.67 6.19
C LEU A 461 -16.54 8.21 5.93
N LYS A 462 -15.94 7.55 4.93
CA LYS A 462 -16.04 6.09 4.76
C LYS A 462 -15.54 5.28 5.96
N HIS A 463 -14.72 5.85 6.85
CA HIS A 463 -14.29 5.19 8.10
C HIS A 463 -15.35 5.27 9.19
N VAL A 464 -16.05 6.40 9.25
CA VAL A 464 -17.17 6.62 10.16
C VAL A 464 -18.31 5.66 9.83
N GLU A 465 -18.58 5.42 8.53
CA GLU A 465 -19.54 4.41 8.06
C GLU A 465 -19.26 3.00 8.56
N ARG A 466 -18.02 2.68 8.91
CA ARG A 466 -17.64 1.35 9.38
C ARG A 466 -17.75 1.17 10.90
N CYS A 467 -18.11 2.21 11.65
CA CYS A 467 -18.27 2.15 13.11
C CYS A 467 -19.73 1.91 13.52
N ALA A 468 -20.04 0.88 14.29
CA ALA A 468 -21.42 0.58 14.69
C ALA A 468 -22.07 1.71 15.51
N ALA A 469 -21.29 2.41 16.33
CA ALA A 469 -21.71 3.60 17.06
C ALA A 469 -20.66 4.72 17.08
N LEU A 470 -21.11 5.91 17.44
CA LEU A 470 -20.30 7.13 17.41
C LEU A 470 -20.19 7.78 18.80
N VAL A 471 -19.03 8.33 19.12
CA VAL A 471 -18.82 9.12 20.34
C VAL A 471 -18.37 10.51 19.95
N PHE A 472 -19.23 11.50 20.16
CA PHE A 472 -18.95 12.91 19.90
C PHE A 472 -18.18 13.50 21.09
N ILE A 473 -16.96 13.96 20.84
CA ILE A 473 -16.07 14.56 21.83
C ILE A 473 -16.03 16.07 21.59
N LEU A 474 -16.55 16.82 22.56
CA LEU A 474 -16.61 18.27 22.56
C LEU A 474 -15.62 18.84 23.57
N ASP A 475 -14.87 19.86 23.16
CA ASP A 475 -13.99 20.61 24.04
C ASP A 475 -14.79 21.71 24.75
N VAL A 476 -15.06 21.57 26.05
CA VAL A 476 -15.91 22.52 26.77
C VAL A 476 -15.21 23.83 27.15
N THR A 477 -13.91 23.95 26.93
CA THR A 477 -13.21 25.24 27.12
C THR A 477 -13.41 26.19 25.94
N GLN A 478 -13.93 25.70 24.82
CA GLN A 478 -14.17 26.54 23.65
C GLN A 478 -15.48 27.32 23.77
N ASN A 479 -15.52 28.49 23.13
CA ASN A 479 -16.74 29.27 23.05
C ASN A 479 -17.81 28.48 22.29
N LYS A 480 -18.97 28.31 22.93
CA LYS A 480 -20.18 27.71 22.37
C LYS A 480 -20.03 26.25 21.87
N PRO A 481 -19.78 25.27 22.75
CA PRO A 481 -19.61 23.87 22.35
C PRO A 481 -20.85 23.23 21.68
N TRP A 482 -22.05 23.80 21.90
CA TRP A 482 -23.28 23.36 21.24
C TRP A 482 -23.31 23.66 19.73
N GLU A 483 -22.71 24.76 19.28
CA GLU A 483 -22.58 25.09 17.84
C GLU A 483 -21.63 24.09 17.17
N ILE A 484 -20.54 23.71 17.85
CA ILE A 484 -19.59 22.69 17.36
C ILE A 484 -20.29 21.34 17.15
N LEU A 485 -21.15 20.91 18.07
CA LEU A 485 -21.90 19.67 17.90
C LEU A 485 -22.83 19.73 16.67
N GLN A 486 -23.52 20.85 16.47
CA GLN A 486 -24.38 21.06 15.31
C GLN A 486 -23.58 21.00 14.01
N THR A 487 -22.40 21.63 13.96
CA THR A 487 -21.50 21.55 12.82
C THR A 487 -21.06 20.12 12.54
N LEU A 488 -20.64 19.36 13.57
CA LEU A 488 -20.22 17.96 13.40
C LEU A 488 -21.36 17.08 12.87
N LYS A 489 -22.58 17.23 13.41
CA LYS A 489 -23.77 16.50 12.93
C LYS A 489 -24.15 16.89 11.50
N TYR A 490 -24.03 18.18 11.16
CA TYR A 490 -24.27 18.66 9.81
C TYR A 490 -23.26 18.07 8.83
N GLU A 491 -21.96 18.11 9.12
CA GLU A 491 -20.93 17.56 8.24
C GLU A 491 -21.09 16.06 7.98
N ILE A 492 -21.47 15.29 9.01
CA ILE A 492 -21.76 13.86 8.85
C ILE A 492 -23.01 13.64 7.98
N SER A 493 -24.06 14.46 8.17
CA SER A 493 -25.29 14.37 7.36
C SER A 493 -25.05 14.64 5.88
N GLN A 494 -24.14 15.57 5.56
CA GLN A 494 -23.77 15.88 4.17
C GLN A 494 -23.09 14.71 3.45
N PHE A 495 -22.58 13.74 4.21
CA PHE A 495 -22.00 12.52 3.66
C PHE A 495 -23.05 11.42 3.49
N ASN A 496 -23.78 11.13 4.57
CA ASN A 496 -24.82 10.11 4.60
C ASN A 496 -25.78 10.42 5.74
N GLU A 497 -27.05 10.71 5.41
CA GLU A 497 -28.08 11.05 6.39
C GLU A 497 -28.25 9.97 7.46
N ARG A 498 -28.08 8.69 7.10
CA ARG A 498 -28.24 7.54 8.01
C ARG A 498 -27.18 7.47 9.12
N LEU A 499 -26.10 8.26 9.03
CA LEU A 499 -25.07 8.28 10.07
C LEU A 499 -25.51 9.04 11.32
N ASN A 500 -26.43 10.00 11.19
CA ASN A 500 -26.99 10.71 12.35
C ASN A 500 -27.97 9.85 13.14
N ASP A 501 -28.58 8.84 12.50
CA ASP A 501 -29.48 7.88 13.13
C ASP A 501 -28.73 6.83 13.97
N ARG A 502 -27.40 6.75 13.82
CA ARG A 502 -26.60 5.80 14.58
C ARG A 502 -26.64 6.11 16.08
N PRO A 503 -26.64 5.07 16.93
CA PRO A 503 -26.47 5.24 18.37
C PRO A 503 -25.21 6.03 18.67
N HIS A 504 -25.34 7.07 19.49
CA HIS A 504 -24.23 7.97 19.79
C HIS A 504 -24.22 8.46 21.23
N ILE A 505 -23.01 8.72 21.73
CA ILE A 505 -22.76 9.30 23.06
C ILE A 505 -22.15 10.69 22.87
N ILE A 506 -22.57 11.66 23.68
CA ILE A 506 -21.98 13.00 23.73
C ILE A 506 -21.09 13.11 24.96
N VAL A 507 -19.83 13.45 24.72
CA VAL A 507 -18.78 13.57 25.72
C VAL A 507 -18.29 15.01 25.78
N ALA A 508 -18.43 15.61 26.95
CA ALA A 508 -17.88 16.92 27.28
C ALA A 508 -16.49 16.74 27.90
N ASN A 509 -15.43 17.01 27.15
CA ASN A 509 -14.04 16.79 27.55
C ASN A 509 -13.35 18.09 28.01
N LYS A 510 -12.27 17.93 28.80
CA LYS A 510 -11.46 19.00 29.43
C LYS A 510 -12.17 19.77 30.55
N ILE A 511 -12.99 19.08 31.34
CA ILE A 511 -13.65 19.67 32.52
C ILE A 511 -12.69 20.13 33.63
N ASP A 512 -11.41 19.75 33.53
CA ASP A 512 -10.34 20.13 34.46
C ASP A 512 -9.85 21.58 34.28
N LEU A 513 -10.23 22.24 33.19
CA LEU A 513 -9.77 23.60 32.86
C LEU A 513 -10.78 24.67 33.30
N PRO A 514 -10.31 25.92 33.55
CA PRO A 514 -11.21 27.04 33.83
C PRO A 514 -12.18 27.27 32.66
N ASP A 515 -13.32 27.90 32.93
CA ASP A 515 -14.44 28.16 31.99
C ASP A 515 -15.27 26.92 31.57
N ALA A 516 -14.79 25.70 31.85
CA ALA A 516 -15.49 24.46 31.53
C ALA A 516 -16.84 24.31 32.25
N GLU A 517 -16.93 24.75 33.51
CA GLU A 517 -18.12 24.56 34.34
C GLU A 517 -19.33 25.37 33.84
N VAL A 518 -19.10 26.63 33.46
CA VAL A 518 -20.11 27.52 32.89
C VAL A 518 -20.58 26.99 31.52
N ASN A 519 -19.63 26.62 30.66
CA ASN A 519 -19.95 26.10 29.33
C ASN A 519 -20.65 24.74 29.40
N LEU A 520 -20.34 23.89 30.39
CA LEU A 520 -21.01 22.60 30.60
C LEU A 520 -22.48 22.80 31.01
N GLN A 521 -22.78 23.79 31.85
CA GLN A 521 -24.17 24.13 32.22
C GLN A 521 -24.94 24.60 30.98
N LEU A 522 -24.39 25.55 30.22
CA LEU A 522 -25.00 26.05 28.99
C LEU A 522 -25.18 24.95 27.94
N LEU A 523 -24.25 24.00 27.86
CA LEU A 523 -24.33 22.85 26.95
C LEU A 523 -25.50 21.91 27.32
N ARG A 524 -25.70 21.65 28.61
CA ARG A 524 -26.81 20.83 29.12
C ARG A 524 -28.17 21.50 28.93
N GLU A 525 -28.24 22.83 29.09
CA GLU A 525 -29.48 23.59 28.86
C GLU A 525 -29.89 23.61 27.39
N ARG A 526 -28.91 23.67 26.47
CA ARG A 526 -29.18 23.79 25.02
C ARG A 526 -29.32 22.46 24.29
N ILE A 527 -28.84 21.36 24.85
CA ILE A 527 -28.88 20.04 24.24
C ILE A 527 -29.70 19.10 25.11
N ASN A 528 -30.83 18.63 24.59
CA ASN A 528 -31.72 17.69 25.28
C ASN A 528 -31.29 16.22 25.10
N LEU A 529 -29.99 15.95 25.22
CA LEU A 529 -29.41 14.60 25.10
C LEU A 529 -28.47 14.35 26.31
N PRO A 530 -28.27 13.10 26.72
CA PRO A 530 -27.37 12.79 27.83
C PRO A 530 -25.92 13.17 27.47
N ILE A 531 -25.28 13.96 28.35
CA ILE A 531 -23.90 14.43 28.19
C ILE A 531 -23.05 13.90 29.33
N ILE A 532 -21.95 13.22 28.98
CA ILE A 532 -20.99 12.69 29.94
C ILE A 532 -19.80 13.66 30.07
N PRO A 533 -19.66 14.38 31.20
CA PRO A 533 -18.50 15.23 31.44
C PRO A 533 -17.29 14.39 31.86
N ILE A 534 -16.15 14.55 31.20
CA ILE A 534 -14.91 13.83 31.50
C ILE A 534 -13.67 14.75 31.47
N SER A 535 -12.60 14.30 32.10
CA SER A 535 -11.24 14.78 31.79
C SER A 535 -10.39 13.60 31.32
N ALA A 536 -10.13 13.53 30.01
CA ALA A 536 -9.27 12.49 29.44
C ALA A 536 -7.83 12.54 29.96
N LYS A 537 -7.34 13.73 30.37
CA LYS A 537 -5.96 13.93 30.85
C LYS A 537 -5.80 13.52 32.31
N VAL A 538 -6.77 13.87 33.16
CA VAL A 538 -6.74 13.60 34.61
C VAL A 538 -7.31 12.22 34.93
N GLY A 539 -8.15 11.66 34.06
CA GLY A 539 -8.85 10.39 34.28
C GLY A 539 -10.22 10.55 34.93
N THR A 540 -10.69 11.79 35.13
CA THR A 540 -11.96 12.08 35.81
C THR A 540 -13.13 11.54 34.99
N ASN A 541 -13.99 10.76 35.65
CA ASN A 541 -15.25 10.23 35.13
C ASN A 541 -15.13 9.28 33.90
N ILE A 542 -13.93 8.74 33.62
CA ILE A 542 -13.71 7.78 32.54
C ILE A 542 -14.47 6.47 32.79
N SER A 543 -14.57 6.01 34.03
CA SER A 543 -15.29 4.78 34.38
C SER A 543 -16.77 4.83 33.99
N THR A 544 -17.42 5.99 34.16
CA THR A 544 -18.81 6.21 33.72
C THR A 544 -18.90 6.15 32.20
N LEU A 545 -17.97 6.78 31.48
CA LEU A 545 -17.92 6.69 30.02
C LEU A 545 -17.75 5.24 29.54
N LEU A 546 -16.88 4.45 30.19
CA LEU A 546 -16.70 3.04 29.84
C LEU A 546 -17.98 2.23 30.06
N LYS A 547 -18.73 2.49 31.13
CA LYS A 547 -20.02 1.83 31.37
C LYS A 547 -21.05 2.17 30.28
N GLU A 548 -21.14 3.43 29.90
CA GLU A 548 -22.07 3.87 28.84
C GLU A 548 -21.68 3.31 27.46
N ILE A 549 -20.38 3.29 27.14
CA ILE A 549 -19.84 2.62 25.95
C ILE A 549 -20.21 1.13 25.96
N ARG A 550 -20.17 0.48 27.13
CA ARG A 550 -20.55 -0.93 27.25
C ARG A 550 -22.04 -1.15 26.98
N ILE A 551 -22.90 -0.36 27.63
CA ILE A 551 -24.35 -0.45 27.44
C ILE A 551 -24.71 -0.22 25.96
N LEU A 552 -24.10 0.78 25.33
CA LEU A 552 -24.25 1.06 23.91
C LEU A 552 -23.84 -0.15 23.05
N TYR A 553 -22.70 -0.77 23.36
CA TYR A 553 -22.21 -1.94 22.64
C TYR A 553 -23.10 -3.17 22.79
N ASP A 554 -23.59 -3.44 23.99
CA ASP A 554 -24.48 -4.56 24.25
C ASP A 554 -25.83 -4.37 23.57
N ASN A 555 -26.39 -3.16 23.59
CA ASN A 555 -27.63 -2.84 22.86
C ASN A 555 -27.46 -3.02 21.35
N LEU A 556 -26.30 -2.65 20.78
CA LEU A 556 -26.01 -2.90 19.37
C LEU A 556 -26.00 -4.39 19.02
N LYS A 557 -25.48 -5.24 19.91
CA LYS A 557 -25.52 -6.71 19.74
C LYS A 557 -26.96 -7.24 19.75
N VAL A 558 -27.83 -6.69 20.59
CA VAL A 558 -29.23 -7.12 20.69
C VAL A 558 -30.06 -6.67 19.49
N THR A 559 -29.92 -5.42 19.03
CA THR A 559 -30.66 -4.93 17.85
C THR A 559 -30.29 -5.70 16.58
N THR A 560 -29.03 -6.12 16.43
CA THR A 560 -28.65 -7.01 15.31
C THR A 560 -29.35 -8.37 15.39
N SER A 561 -29.58 -8.91 16.60
CA SER A 561 -30.27 -10.19 16.76
C SER A 561 -31.80 -10.14 16.56
N GLU A 562 -32.44 -8.99 16.79
CA GLU A 562 -33.90 -8.82 16.64
C GLU A 562 -34.33 -8.53 15.19
N GLU A 563 -33.59 -7.69 14.45
CA GLU A 563 -33.82 -7.48 12.99
C GLU A 563 -33.68 -8.79 12.19
N ASP A 564 -32.86 -9.71 12.70
CA ASP A 564 -32.63 -11.04 12.14
C ASP A 564 -33.80 -12.02 12.34
N THR A 565 -34.67 -11.74 13.32
CA THR A 565 -35.83 -12.59 13.63
C THR A 565 -37.07 -12.17 12.83
N GLU A 566 -37.22 -10.89 12.48
CA GLU A 566 -38.32 -10.41 11.62
C GLU A 566 -38.12 -10.71 10.12
N LEU A 567 -36.87 -10.89 9.66
CA LEU A 567 -36.56 -11.29 8.27
C LEU A 567 -36.62 -12.82 8.04
N SER A 568 -36.86 -13.61 9.09
CA SER A 568 -36.99 -15.07 9.02
C SER A 568 -38.42 -15.59 9.29
N MET A 569 -39.39 -14.69 9.49
CA MET A 569 -40.83 -14.95 9.30
C MET A 569 -41.26 -14.43 7.93
#